data_AF-A0A962MIX0-F1
#
_entry.id   AF-A0A962MIX0-F1
#
_cell.length_a   1.000
_cell.length_b   1.000
_cell.length_c   1.000
_cell.angle_alpha   90.00
_cell.angle_beta   90.00
_cell.angle_gamma   90.00
#
_symmetry.space_group_name_H-M   'P 1'
#
loop_
_entity.id
_entity.type
_entity.pdbx_description
1 polymer ?
#
loop_
_entity_poly.entity_id
_entity_poly.type
_entity_poly.pdbx_seq_one_letter_code
_entity_poly.pdbx_strand_id
1 'polypeptide(L)' 'RIATMNSSLLALAETLTKETQQQQNRFVILENSDGRIVSLRVNRTLLMTAISYHDSNLGMVLKISQNTANALACLISEES' A
#
# COMPACT_ATOMS: atom_id res chain seq x y z
N ARG A 1 11.67 -4.84 -10.50
CA ARG A 1 12.36 -5.23 -9.25
C ARG A 1 11.57 -4.79 -8.01
N ILE A 2 11.32 -3.49 -7.82
CA ILE A 2 10.51 -2.99 -6.67
C ILE A 2 9.13 -3.63 -6.61
N ALA A 3 8.41 -3.72 -7.73
CA ALA A 3 7.10 -4.37 -7.78
C ALA A 3 7.13 -5.82 -7.24
N THR A 4 8.12 -6.62 -7.65
CA THR A 4 8.31 -7.99 -7.17
C THR A 4 8.55 -8.04 -5.65
N MET A 5 9.41 -7.15 -5.13
CA MET A 5 9.66 -7.05 -3.70
C MET A 5 8.40 -6.65 -2.93
N ASN A 6 7.63 -5.69 -3.43
CA ASN A 6 6.39 -5.25 -2.80
C ASN A 6 5.32 -6.35 -2.83
N SER A 7 5.24 -7.15 -3.89
CA SER A 7 4.36 -8.32 -3.95
C SER A 7 4.74 -9.36 -2.88
N SER A 8 6.04 -9.67 -2.72
CA SER A 8 6.50 -10.59 -1.67
C SER A 8 6.23 -10.05 -0.26
N LEU A 9 6.48 -8.75 -0.04
CA LEU A 9 6.25 -8.06 1.22
C LEU A 9 4.76 -8.02 1.59
N LEU A 10 3.87 -7.82 0.61
CA LEU A 10 2.43 -7.90 0.84
C LEU A 10 1.98 -9.32 1.17
N ALA A 11 2.48 -10.34 0.45
CA ALA A 11 2.14 -11.73 0.73
C ALA A 11 2.56 -12.13 2.16
N LEU A 12 3.72 -11.65 2.62
CA LEU A 12 4.16 -11.80 4.00
C LEU A 12 3.21 -11.07 4.97
N ALA A 13 2.89 -9.80 4.70
CA ALA A 13 1.99 -9.02 5.55
C ALA A 13 0.61 -9.68 5.68
N GLU A 14 0.08 -10.28 4.61
CA GLU A 14 -1.17 -11.02 4.62
C GLU A 14 -1.10 -12.29 5.45
N THR A 15 0.04 -12.98 5.40
CA THR A 15 0.31 -14.16 6.23
C THR A 15 0.32 -13.76 7.71
N LEU A 16 1.06 -12.70 8.06
CA LEU A 16 1.10 -12.17 9.42
C LEU A 16 -0.27 -11.72 9.91
N THR A 17 -1.03 -11.05 9.06
CA THR A 17 -2.40 -10.60 9.36
C THR A 17 -3.31 -11.77 9.71
N LYS A 18 -3.25 -12.87 8.93
CA LYS A 18 -4.01 -14.09 9.21
C LYS A 18 -3.57 -14.75 10.52
N GLU A 19 -2.26 -14.87 10.74
CA GLU A 19 -1.71 -15.51 11.94
C GLU A 19 -2.07 -14.74 13.21
N THR A 20 -2.13 -13.42 13.13
CA THR A 20 -2.52 -12.52 14.23
C THR A 20 -4.02 -12.29 14.34
N GLN A 21 -4.83 -13.04 13.58
CA GLN A 21 -6.30 -12.94 13.54
C GLN A 21 -6.82 -11.52 13.26
N GLN A 22 -6.04 -10.73 12.52
CA GLN A 22 -6.42 -9.39 12.11
C GLN A 22 -7.20 -9.42 10.79
N GLN A 23 -7.95 -8.35 10.53
CA GLN A 23 -8.61 -8.17 9.23
C GLN A 23 -7.60 -7.77 8.15
N GLN A 24 -8.03 -7.81 6.88
CA GLN A 24 -7.20 -7.48 5.73
C GLN A 24 -6.37 -6.21 5.95
N ASN A 25 -5.07 -6.31 5.67
CA ASN A 25 -4.17 -5.19 5.81
C ASN A 25 -4.58 -4.02 4.88
N ARG A 26 -4.65 -2.81 5.45
CA ARG A 26 -4.90 -1.56 4.71
C ARG A 26 -3.62 -0.99 4.09
N PHE A 27 -2.49 -1.08 4.80
CA PHE A 27 -1.20 -0.53 4.37
C PHE A 27 -0.05 -1.43 4.83
N VAL A 28 0.93 -1.66 3.96
CA VAL A 28 2.27 -2.03 4.42
C VAL A 28 3.15 -0.80 4.40
N ILE A 29 3.71 -0.45 5.55
CA ILE A 29 4.55 0.74 5.73
C ILE A 29 5.95 0.28 6.08
N LEU A 30 6.93 0.75 5.32
CA LEU A 30 8.34 0.57 5.61
C LEU A 30 8.94 1.95 5.84
N GLU A 31 9.38 2.19 7.08
CA GLU A 31 9.97 3.47 7.51
C GLU A 31 11.49 3.29 7.68
N ASN A 32 12.26 4.23 7.16
CA ASN A 32 13.71 4.27 7.26
C ASN A 32 14.18 5.70 7.59
N SER A 33 15.49 5.90 7.70
CA SER A 33 16.08 7.22 8.02
C SER A 33 15.72 8.32 7.03
N ASP A 34 15.43 7.95 5.79
CA ASP A 34 15.28 8.88 4.68
C ASP A 34 13.81 9.21 4.42
N GLY A 35 12.89 8.36 4.90
CA GLY A 35 11.47 8.51 4.72
C GLY A 35 10.71 7.19 4.80
N ARG A 36 9.70 7.04 3.94
CA ARG A 36 8.70 5.96 4.03
C ARG A 36 8.30 5.43 2.67
N ILE A 37 8.13 4.12 2.61
CA ILE A 37 7.53 3.38 1.49
C ILE A 37 6.19 2.83 1.98
N VAL A 38 5.10 3.29 1.39
CA VAL A 38 3.73 2.90 1.74
C VAL A 38 3.12 2.14 0.58
N SER A 39 2.74 0.89 0.79
CA SER A 39 2.06 0.07 -0.22
C SER A 39 0.64 -0.29 0.21
N LEU A 40 -0.30 -0.23 -0.73
CA LEU A 40 -1.71 -0.55 -0.51
C LEU A 40 -2.35 -1.16 -1.76
N ARG A 41 -3.41 -1.93 -1.56
CA ARG A 41 -4.19 -2.55 -2.64
C ARG A 41 -5.06 -1.49 -3.32
N VAL A 42 -5.01 -1.44 -4.65
CA VAL A 42 -6.00 -0.74 -5.48
C VAL A 42 -7.20 -1.65 -5.70
N ASN A 43 -6.94 -2.90 -6.08
CA ASN A 43 -7.96 -3.94 -6.22
C ASN A 43 -7.36 -5.33 -5.90
N ARG A 44 -7.95 -6.41 -6.44
CA ARG A 44 -7.48 -7.78 -6.20
C ARG A 44 -6.11 -8.06 -6.83
N THR A 45 -5.77 -7.40 -7.93
CA THR A 45 -4.57 -7.67 -8.76
C THR A 45 -3.55 -6.53 -8.74
N LEU A 46 -3.98 -5.30 -8.45
CA LEU A 46 -3.16 -4.10 -8.52
C LEU A 46 -2.80 -3.56 -7.15
N LEU A 47 -1.55 -3.13 -7.04
CA LEU A 47 -0.96 -2.50 -5.87
C LEU A 47 -0.46 -1.10 -6.24
N MET A 48 -0.66 -0.16 -5.34
CA MET A 48 -0.06 1.16 -5.42
C MET A 48 1.00 1.29 -4.33
N THR A 49 2.12 1.90 -4.67
CA THR A 49 3.19 2.23 -3.73
C THR A 49 3.48 3.71 -3.80
N ALA A 50 3.37 4.40 -2.67
CA ALA A 50 3.80 5.78 -2.49
C ALA A 50 5.15 5.79 -1.76
N ILE A 51 6.09 6.59 -2.24
CA ILE A 51 7.40 6.79 -1.63
C ILE A 51 7.48 8.25 -1.23
N SER A 52 7.92 8.51 -0.01
CA SER A 52 7.96 9.85 0.58
C SER A 52 9.22 10.02 1.41
N TYR A 53 9.71 11.26 1.52
CA TYR A 53 10.86 11.60 2.36
C TYR A 53 10.43 11.90 3.81
N HIS A 54 11.39 11.95 4.73
CA HIS A 54 11.16 12.11 6.17
C HIS A 54 10.46 13.44 6.56
N ASP A 55 10.58 14.47 5.72
CA ASP A 55 9.91 15.77 5.86
C ASP A 55 8.41 15.72 5.57
N SER A 56 7.93 14.64 4.96
CA SER A 56 6.51 14.45 4.68
C SER A 56 5.72 14.00 5.91
N ASN A 57 4.51 14.55 6.06
CA ASN A 57 3.58 14.10 7.10
C ASN A 57 2.98 12.75 6.71
N LEU A 58 3.23 11.71 7.53
CA LEU A 58 2.72 10.36 7.29
C LEU A 58 1.19 10.32 7.15
N GLY A 59 0.46 11.05 7.99
CA GLY A 59 -1.00 11.12 7.91
C GLY A 59 -1.49 11.62 6.54
N MET A 60 -0.83 12.65 5.99
CA MET A 60 -1.12 13.14 4.64
C MET A 60 -0.78 12.10 3.56
N VAL A 61 0.39 11.45 3.65
CA VAL A 61 0.79 10.39 2.70
C VAL A 61 -0.23 9.27 2.68
N LEU A 62 -0.66 8.77 3.84
CA LEU A 62 -1.67 7.71 3.94
C LEU A 62 -3.01 8.15 3.35
N LYS A 63 -3.46 9.36 3.68
CA LYS A 63 -4.76 9.88 3.21
C LYS A 63 -4.79 10.09 1.69
N ILE A 64 -3.76 10.72 1.13
CA ILE A 64 -3.64 10.94 -0.31
C ILE A 64 -3.51 9.59 -1.02
N SER A 65 -2.71 8.67 -0.48
CA SER A 65 -2.53 7.35 -1.07
C SER A 65 -3.85 6.57 -1.11
N GLN A 66 -4.62 6.57 -0.02
CA GLN A 66 -5.92 5.90 0.02
C GLN A 66 -6.90 6.51 -0.99
N ASN A 67 -7.01 7.84 -1.03
CA ASN A 67 -7.91 8.53 -1.95
C ASN A 67 -7.52 8.21 -3.41
N THR A 68 -6.23 8.20 -3.72
CA THR A 68 -5.71 7.90 -5.06
C THR A 68 -5.97 6.45 -5.45
N ALA A 69 -5.73 5.49 -4.55
CA ALA A 69 -6.01 4.09 -4.80
C ALA A 69 -7.51 3.85 -5.04
N ASN A 70 -8.39 4.51 -4.28
CA ASN A 70 -9.83 4.41 -4.47
C ASN A 70 -10.26 4.98 -5.83
N ALA A 71 -9.73 6.15 -6.21
CA ALA A 71 -10.01 6.75 -7.52
C ALA A 71 -9.54 5.86 -8.68
N LEU A 72 -8.32 5.30 -8.57
CA LEU A 72 -7.80 4.33 -9.54
C LEU A 72 -8.67 3.06 -9.61
N ALA A 73 -9.14 2.56 -8.47
CA ALA A 73 -10.01 1.39 -8.44
C ALA A 73 -11.32 1.65 -9.20
N CYS A 74 -11.92 2.83 -9.03
CA CYS A 74 -13.11 3.23 -9.79
C CYS A 74 -12.84 3.28 -11.30
N LEU A 75 -11.79 4.01 -11.71
CA LEU A 75 -11.44 4.17 -13.13
C LEU A 75 -11.19 2.83 -13.84
N ILE A 76 -10.47 1.92 -13.19
CA ILE A 76 -10.10 0.62 -13.77
C ILE A 76 -11.30 -0.35 -13.77
N SER A 77 -12.26 -0.16 -12.86
CA SER A 77 -13.48 -0.99 -12.82
C SER A 77 -14.51 -0.58 -13.89
N GLU A 78 -14.42 0.64 -14.43
CA GLU A 78 -15.28 1.12 -15.53
C GLU A 78 -14.83 0.60 -16.91
N GLU A 79 -13.60 0.07 -17.03
CA GLU A 79 -13.04 -0.49 -18.26
C GLU A 79 -13.20 -2.02 -18.39
N SER A 80 -13.87 -2.69 -17.43
CA SER A 80 -14.05 -4.16 -17.38
C SER A 80 -15.50 -4.57 -17.63
#